data_AF-A0A2V6LEE5-F1
#
_entry.id   AF-A0A2V6LEE5-F1
#
_cell.length_a   1.000
_cell.length_b   1.000
_cell.length_c   1.000
_cell.angle_alpha   90.00
_cell.angle_beta   90.00
_cell.angle_gamma   90.00
#
_symmetry.space_group_name_H-M   'P 1'
#
loop_
_entity.id
_entity.type
_entity.pdbx_description
1 polymer ?
#
loop_
_entity_poly.entity_id
_entity_poly.type
_entity_poly.pdbx_seq_one_letter_code
_entity_poly.pdbx_strand_id
1 'polypeptide(L)' 'MRRRDGSELKQCAIAEGMETLRHDGWRRVAQGRTTIEEVVRVTQTDEVMAETSVEAEPMVAVEAAEIH' A
#
# COMPACT_ATOMS: atom_id res chain seq x y z
N MET A 1 -10.55 -26.72 -10.99
CA MET A 1 -9.97 -25.81 -9.99
C MET A 1 -9.89 -24.42 -10.64
N ARG A 2 -10.71 -23.46 -10.21
CA ARG A 2 -10.77 -22.11 -10.81
C ARG A 2 -9.54 -21.34 -10.30
N ARG A 3 -8.56 -21.00 -11.16
CA ARG A 3 -7.52 -20.03 -10.80
C ARG A 3 -8.24 -18.70 -10.61
N ARG A 4 -8.42 -18.26 -9.37
CA ARG A 4 -8.60 -16.82 -9.14
C ARG A 4 -7.26 -16.17 -9.42
N ASP A 5 -7.27 -15.03 -10.08
CA ASP A 5 -6.04 -14.36 -10.48
C ASP A 5 -5.27 -13.96 -9.22
N GLY A 6 -4.00 -14.39 -9.11
CA GLY A 6 -3.20 -14.18 -7.90
C GLY A 6 -3.06 -12.70 -7.52
N SER A 7 -3.21 -11.82 -8.51
CA SER A 7 -3.26 -10.36 -8.33
C SER A 7 -4.49 -9.91 -7.56
N GLU A 8 -5.68 -10.48 -7.82
CA GLU A 8 -6.91 -10.15 -7.07
C GLU A 8 -6.77 -10.56 -5.61
N LEU A 9 -6.22 -11.76 -5.36
CA LEU A 9 -6.00 -12.23 -3.99
C LEU A 9 -4.99 -11.35 -3.25
N LYS A 10 -3.92 -10.92 -3.92
CA LYS A 10 -2.94 -9.99 -3.39
C LYS A 10 -3.57 -8.64 -3.04
N GLN A 11 -4.41 -8.11 -3.92
CA GLN A 11 -5.13 -6.85 -3.69
C GLN A 11 -6.08 -6.94 -2.49
N CYS A 12 -6.87 -8.01 -2.39
CA CYS A 12 -7.73 -8.23 -1.23
C CYS A 12 -6.92 -8.32 0.07
N ALA A 13 -5.83 -9.08 0.08
CA ALA A 13 -4.95 -9.20 1.24
C ALA A 13 -4.39 -7.85 1.70
N ILE A 14 -3.93 -7.01 0.75
CA ILE A 14 -3.44 -5.67 1.06
C ILE A 14 -4.57 -4.78 1.59
N ALA A 15 -5.77 -4.84 1.00
CA ALA A 15 -6.94 -4.10 1.45
C ALA A 15 -7.37 -4.49 2.88
N GLU A 16 -7.15 -5.75 3.26
CA GLU A 16 -7.37 -6.26 4.62
C GLU A 16 -6.21 -5.92 5.59
N GLY A 17 -5.22 -5.14 5.15
CA GLY A 17 -4.12 -4.65 5.99
C GLY A 17 -2.88 -5.54 6.00
N MET A 18 -2.79 -6.55 5.13
CA MET A 18 -1.55 -7.32 4.98
C MET A 18 -0.49 -6.50 4.26
N GLU A 19 0.74 -6.56 4.77
CA GLU A 19 1.86 -5.89 4.15
C GLU A 19 2.62 -6.84 3.19
N THR A 20 3.09 -6.30 2.06
CA THR A 20 3.90 -7.08 1.13
C THR A 20 5.32 -7.27 1.66
N LEU A 21 5.98 -8.37 1.28
CA LEU A 21 7.38 -8.61 1.63
C LEU A 21 8.31 -7.48 1.15
N ARG A 22 7.97 -6.82 0.03
CA ARG A 22 8.72 -5.67 -0.49
C ARG A 22 8.61 -4.45 0.42
N HIS A 23 7.40 -4.10 0.88
CA HIS A 23 7.21 -3.02 1.85
C HIS A 23 7.92 -3.29 3.18
N ASP A 24 7.80 -4.50 3.73
CA ASP A 24 8.53 -4.89 4.95
C ASP A 24 10.05 -4.82 4.74
N GLY A 25 10.54 -5.27 3.59
CA GLY A 25 11.95 -5.15 3.21
C GLY A 25 12.46 -3.72 3.29
N TRP A 26 11.72 -2.75 2.72
CA TRP A 26 12.10 -1.34 2.76
C TRP A 26 12.12 -0.76 4.18
N ARG A 27 11.14 -1.13 5.02
CA ARG A 27 11.17 -0.75 6.43
C ARG A 27 12.42 -1.29 7.13
N ARG A 28 12.82 -2.54 6.86
CA ARG A 28 14.02 -3.13 7.45
C ARG A 28 15.30 -2.45 6.96
N VAL A 29 15.35 -2.00 5.71
CA VAL A 29 16.46 -1.18 5.18
C VAL A 29 16.56 0.12 5.96
N ALA A 30 15.45 0.84 6.16
CA ALA A 30 15.43 2.09 6.92
C ALA A 30 15.88 1.91 8.39
N GLN A 31 15.69 0.71 8.94
CA GLN A 31 16.16 0.33 10.28
C GLN A 31 17.62 -0.18 10.31
N GLY A 32 18.30 -0.28 9.17
CA GLY A 32 19.66 -0.84 9.07
C GLY A 32 19.73 -2.35 9.33
N ARG A 33 18.62 -3.09 9.17
CA ARG A 33 18.52 -4.53 9.49
C ARG A 33 18.71 -5.46 8.29
N THR A 34 18.63 -4.92 7.07
CA THR A 34 18.89 -5.63 5.81
C THR A 34 19.47 -4.64 4.80
N THR A 35 19.87 -5.10 3.62
CA THR A 35 20.41 -4.25 2.55
C THR A 35 19.42 -4.08 1.40
N ILE A 36 19.62 -3.03 0.61
CA ILE A 36 18.81 -2.73 -0.56
C ILE A 36 18.87 -3.89 -1.56
N GLU A 37 20.06 -4.45 -1.78
CA GLU A 37 20.30 -5.56 -2.70
C GLU A 37 19.57 -6.83 -2.28
N GLU A 38 19.50 -7.11 -0.98
CA GLU A 38 18.76 -8.24 -0.46
C GLU A 38 17.26 -8.10 -0.74
N VAL A 39 16.67 -6.92 -0.46
CA VAL A 39 15.26 -6.65 -0.72
C VAL A 39 14.94 -6.81 -2.20
N VAL A 40 15.77 -6.23 -3.08
CA VAL A 40 15.56 -6.31 -4.54
C VAL A 40 15.68 -7.75 -5.04
N ARG A 41 16.62 -8.54 -4.53
CA ARG A 41 16.83 -9.93 -4.93
C ARG A 41 15.75 -10.89 -4.44
N VAL A 42 15.21 -10.65 -3.23
CA VAL A 42 14.33 -11.62 -2.54
C VAL A 42 12.85 -11.32 -2.76
N THR A 43 12.48 -10.10 -3.17
CA THR A 43 11.08 -9.69 -3.32
C THR A 43 10.69 -9.48 -4.78
N GLN A 44 9.45 -9.80 -5.15
CA GLN A 44 8.89 -9.45 -6.47
C GLN A 44 8.49 -7.98 -6.51
N THR A 45 8.59 -7.32 -7.66
CA THR A 45 8.10 -5.94 -7.84
C THR A 45 6.59 -5.92 -7.72
N ASP A 46 6.06 -4.94 -6.98
CA ASP A 46 4.63 -4.72 -6.92
C ASP A 46 4.21 -4.03 -8.24
N GLU A 47 3.86 -4.81 -9.26
CA GLU A 47 3.44 -4.32 -10.60
C GLU A 47 2.06 -3.61 -10.61
N VAL A 48 1.45 -3.40 -9.46
CA VAL A 48 0.10 -2.82 -9.34
C VAL A 48 0.21 -1.43 -8.76
N MET A 49 0.38 -0.41 -9.62
CA MET A 49 -0.10 0.97 -9.43
C MET A 49 -0.23 1.68 -10.79
N ALA A 50 -1.15 1.21 -11.63
CA ALA A 50 -1.98 2.06 -12.46
C ALA A 50 -3.38 1.52 -12.17
N GLU A 51 -4.30 2.20 -11.50
CA GLU A 51 -4.83 3.52 -11.78
C GLU A 51 -5.24 4.16 -10.44
N THR A 52 -4.55 5.20 -9.98
CA THR A 52 -5.10 6.08 -8.93
C THR A 52 -5.96 7.12 -9.63
N SER A 53 -7.25 6.85 -9.76
CA SER A 53 -8.23 7.92 -9.92
C SER A 53 -8.21 8.73 -8.62
N VAL A 54 -7.64 9.93 -8.71
CA VAL A 54 -7.55 10.89 -7.60
C VAL A 54 -8.92 11.55 -7.49
N GLU A 55 -9.81 10.98 -6.69
CA GLU A 55 -11.03 11.66 -6.24
C GLU A 55 -11.05 11.63 -4.71
N ALA A 56 -10.06 12.29 -4.10
CA ALA A 56 -10.13 12.66 -2.69
C ALA A 56 -10.89 13.98 -2.60
N GLU A 57 -12.21 13.89 -2.50
CA GLU A 57 -13.08 15.00 -2.10
C GLU A 57 -12.57 15.61 -0.77
N PRO A 58 -12.34 16.93 -0.67
CA PRO A 58 -11.89 17.54 0.57
C PRO A 58 -13.01 17.51 1.62
N MET A 59 -12.72 16.91 2.78
CA MET A 59 -13.55 17.01 3.98
C MET A 59 -13.76 18.48 4.36
N VAL A 60 -14.97 19.00 4.17
CA VAL A 60 -15.36 20.29 4.71
C VAL A 60 -15.75 20.09 6.18
N ALA A 61 -14.85 20.44 7.09
CA ALA A 61 -15.13 20.54 8.51
C ALA A 61 -14.39 21.74 9.10
N VAL A 62 -15.05 22.91 9.05
CA VAL A 62 -14.86 24.13 9.89
C VAL A 62 -16.10 24.99 9.62
N GLU A 63 -16.85 25.56 10.56
CA GLU A 63 -16.90 25.56 12.01
C GLU A 63 -18.35 25.95 12.39
N ALA A 64 -18.86 25.43 13.50
CA ALA A 64 -20.05 25.96 14.14
C ALA A 64 -19.63 27.06 15.12
N ALA A 65 -19.96 28.33 14.84
CA ALA A 65 -20.29 29.39 15.81
C ALA A 65 -20.24 30.78 15.15
N GLU A 66 -21.33 31.55 15.30
CA GLU A 66 -21.44 33.03 15.39
C GLU A 66 -22.90 33.36 15.01
N ILE A 67 -23.86 33.26 15.94
CA ILE A 67 -24.33 34.36 16.80
C ILE A 67 -24.35 35.74 16.10
N HIS A 68 -25.43 36.02 15.36
CA HIS A 68 -26.16 37.29 15.41
C HIS A 68 -27.60 37.10 14.91
#